data_AF-A0A9D5MHE0-F1
#
_entry.id   AF-A0A9D5MHE0-F1
#
_cell.length_a   1.000
_cell.length_b   1.000
_cell.length_c   1.000
_cell.angle_alpha   90.00
_cell.angle_beta   90.00
_cell.angle_gamma   90.00
#
_symmetry.space_group_name_H-M   'P 1'
#
loop_
_entity.id
_entity.type
_entity.pdbx_description
1 polymer ?
#
loop_
_entity_poly.entity_id
_entity_poly.type
_entity_poly.pdbx_seq_one_letter_code
_entity_poly.pdbx_strand_id
1 'polypeptide(L)' 'MKNSTITCYACATNAGISSAHDGKAIILSEETVWKYRYHNGKRQKRLWSCSNNCWISDHWIDM' A
#
# COMPACT_ATOMS: atom_id res chain seq x y z
N MET A 1 2.36 44.77 8.64
CA MET A 1 3.79 44.44 8.46
C MET A 1 4.45 44.32 9.83
N LYS A 2 5.40 43.39 9.95
CA LYS A 2 6.27 43.05 11.10
C LYS A 2 5.76 41.88 11.96
N ASN A 3 5.92 40.62 11.52
CA ASN A 3 7.07 39.70 11.63
C ASN A 3 7.33 39.16 13.05
N SER A 4 6.73 38.00 13.36
CA SER A 4 7.02 37.22 14.58
C SER A 4 7.81 35.98 14.22
N THR A 5 9.09 36.00 14.61
CA THR A 5 10.06 34.91 14.50
C THR A 5 9.62 33.71 15.35
N ILE A 6 9.57 32.53 14.74
CA ILE A 6 9.48 31.27 15.50
C ILE A 6 10.84 30.59 15.40
N THR A 7 11.51 30.51 16.55
CA THR A 7 12.76 29.78 16.77
C THR A 7 12.48 28.28 16.70
N CYS A 8 13.09 27.55 15.76
CA CYS A 8 13.09 26.09 15.77
C CYS A 8 14.26 25.59 16.62
N TYR A 9 13.95 24.81 17.66
CA TYR A 9 14.94 24.12 18.48
C TYR A 9 15.58 23.01 17.65
N ALA A 10 16.91 23.05 17.51
CA ALA A 10 17.69 21.96 16.94
C ALA A 10 17.81 20.83 17.97
N CYS A 11 17.45 19.59 17.60
CA CYS A 11 17.92 18.41 18.31
C CYS A 11 18.88 17.63 17.39
N ALA A 12 20.13 17.54 17.83
CA ALA A 12 21.15 16.70 17.21
C ALA A 12 20.80 15.22 17.42
N THR A 13 20.77 14.44 16.35
CA THR A 13 20.78 12.97 16.44
C THR A 13 22.13 12.45 15.94
N ASN A 14 22.99 12.13 16.90
CA ASN A 14 24.22 11.37 16.65
C ASN A 14 23.89 9.88 16.46
N ALA A 15 24.67 9.28 15.57
CA ALA A 15 25.09 7.87 15.56
C ALA A 15 24.03 6.78 15.29
N GLY A 16 24.21 6.16 14.12
CA GLY A 16 24.15 4.70 13.98
C GLY A 16 22.96 4.15 13.20
N ILE A 17 23.27 3.31 12.21
CA ILE A 17 22.89 1.89 12.13
C ILE A 17 22.79 1.43 10.66
N SER A 18 23.80 0.64 10.29
CA SER A 18 23.77 -0.58 9.46
C SER A 18 23.36 -0.52 7.98
N SER A 19 24.37 -0.43 7.12
CA SER A 19 24.36 -1.10 5.81
C SER A 19 24.61 -2.59 6.00
N ALA A 20 23.53 -3.36 6.11
CA ALA A 20 23.51 -4.80 5.84
C ALA A 20 22.05 -5.23 5.76
N HIS A 21 21.41 -5.04 4.60
CA HIS A 21 20.17 -5.75 4.34
C HIS A 21 20.56 -7.10 3.74
N ASP A 22 20.76 -8.07 4.64
CA ASP A 22 20.67 -9.48 4.33
C ASP A 22 19.37 -9.67 3.53
N GLY A 23 19.48 -10.25 2.33
CA GLY A 23 18.39 -10.42 1.39
C GLY A 23 17.41 -11.49 1.87
N LYS A 24 16.73 -11.25 2.98
CA LYS A 24 15.59 -12.06 3.40
C LYS A 24 14.46 -11.78 2.42
N ALA A 25 14.34 -12.61 1.39
CA ALA A 25 13.16 -12.66 0.54
C ALA A 25 11.95 -12.92 1.44
N ILE A 26 11.23 -11.86 1.79
CA ILE A 26 9.95 -11.97 2.46
C ILE A 26 9.03 -12.59 1.42
N ILE A 27 8.71 -13.87 1.57
CA ILE A 27 7.61 -14.50 0.83
C ILE A 27 6.35 -13.86 1.37
N LEU A 28 6.01 -12.69 0.83
CA LEU A 28 4.71 -12.07 1.03
C LEU A 28 3.74 -13.02 0.34
N SER A 29 3.02 -13.82 1.13
CA SER A 29 1.86 -14.56 0.61
C SER A 29 0.98 -13.53 -0.08
N GLU A 30 0.85 -13.60 -1.41
CA GLU A 30 0.09 -12.61 -2.16
C GLU A 30 -1.33 -12.54 -1.60
N GLU A 31 -1.65 -11.43 -0.95
CA GLU A 31 -2.96 -11.24 -0.36
C GLU A 31 -3.93 -10.88 -1.47
N THR A 32 -4.82 -11.81 -1.81
CA THR A 32 -5.83 -11.64 -2.85
C THR A 32 -7.23 -11.67 -2.25
N VAL A 33 -8.09 -10.76 -2.71
CA VAL A 33 -9.47 -10.64 -2.23
C VAL A 33 -10.44 -10.56 -3.40
N TRP A 34 -11.64 -11.09 -3.21
CA TRP A 34 -12.73 -10.95 -4.17
C TRP A 34 -13.49 -9.64 -3.91
N LYS A 35 -13.58 -8.79 -4.93
CA LYS A 35 -14.46 -7.62 -4.92
C LYS A 35 -15.75 -7.99 -5.63
N TYR A 36 -16.88 -7.57 -5.06
CA TYR A 36 -18.21 -7.84 -5.58
C TYR A 36 -18.88 -6.54 -6.04
N ARG A 37 -19.72 -6.64 -7.07
CA ARG A 37 -20.60 -5.55 -7.50
C ARG A 37 -21.90 -6.10 -8.08
N TYR A 38 -22.90 -5.25 -8.18
CA TYR A 38 -24.07 -5.50 -9.02
C TYR A 38 -23.96 -4.68 -10.30
N HIS A 39 -24.08 -5.33 -11.44
CA HIS A 39 -24.06 -4.68 -12.75
C HIS A 39 -25.14 -5.32 -13.62
N ASN A 40 -26.04 -4.51 -14.17
CA ASN A 40 -27.17 -4.97 -15.00
C ASN A 40 -28.04 -6.05 -14.33
N GLY A 41 -28.36 -5.87 -13.04
CA GLY A 41 -29.15 -6.83 -12.24
C GLY A 41 -28.44 -8.13 -11.89
N LYS A 42 -27.21 -8.34 -12.37
CA LYS A 42 -26.40 -9.53 -12.06
C LYS A 42 -25.33 -9.21 -11.04
N ARG A 43 -25.08 -10.16 -10.13
CA ARG A 43 -23.97 -10.08 -9.19
C ARG A 43 -22.71 -10.54 -9.88
N GLN A 44 -21.68 -9.71 -9.84
CA GLN A 44 -20.38 -10.00 -10.44
C GLN A 44 -19.30 -10.00 -9.36
N LYS A 45 -18.25 -10.79 -9.57
CA LYS A 45 -17.02 -10.74 -8.75
C LYS A 45 -15.78 -10.58 -9.62
N ARG A 46 -14.74 -9.95 -9.07
CA ARG A 46 -13.42 -9.80 -9.71
C ARG A 46 -12.32 -9.91 -8.66
N LEU A 47 -11.19 -10.49 -9.04
CA LEU A 47 -10.08 -10.75 -8.13
C LEU A 47 -9.16 -9.52 -8.05
N TRP A 48 -8.88 -9.07 -6.81
CA TRP A 48 -8.04 -7.92 -6.49
C TRP A 48 -6.80 -8.35 -5.71
N SER A 49 -5.61 -7.91 -6.14
CA SER A 49 -4.37 -8.06 -5.38
C SER A 49 -4.29 -6.90 -4.39
N CYS A 50 -4.26 -7.20 -3.09
CA CYS A 50 -3.97 -6.21 -2.06
C CYS A 50 -2.49 -5.84 -2.07
N SER A 51 -1.61 -6.81 -2.30
CA SER A 51 -0.15 -6.61 -2.32
C SER A 51 0.30 -5.68 -3.44
N ASN A 52 -0.25 -5.84 -4.64
CA ASN A 52 0.09 -5.01 -5.81
C ASN A 52 -0.92 -3.87 -6.06
N ASN A 53 -1.97 -3.79 -5.23
CA ASN A 53 -3.05 -2.81 -5.32
C ASN A 53 -3.65 -2.70 -6.74
N CYS A 54 -3.88 -3.84 -7.39
CA CYS A 54 -4.32 -3.93 -8.79
C CYS A 54 -5.31 -5.07 -9.03
N TRP A 55 -6.02 -5.01 -10.16
CA TRP A 55 -6.88 -6.12 -10.61
C TRP A 55 -6.03 -7.24 -11.19
N ILE A 56 -6.25 -8.47 -10.69
CA ILE A 56 -5.51 -9.65 -11.18
C ILE A 56 -6.16 -10.19 -12.45
N SER A 57 -7.49 -10.22 -12.50
CA SER A 57 -8.21 -10.66 -13.70
C SER A 57 -8.59 -9.47 -14.56
N ASP A 58 -8.57 -9.62 -15.89
CA ASP A 58 -8.96 -8.54 -16.84
C ASP A 58 -10.46 -8.22 -16.78
N HIS A 59 -11.30 -9.23 -16.53
CA HIS A 59 -12.75 -9.11 -16.60
C HIS A 59 -13.46 -9.54 -15.32
N TRP A 60 -14.70 -9.08 -15.17
CA TRP A 60 -15.62 -9.48 -14.11
C TRP A 60 -16.26 -10.82 -14.44
N ILE A 61 -16.45 -11.65 -13.42
CA ILE A 61 -17.09 -12.95 -13.53
C ILE A 61 -18.53 -12.82 -13.03
N ASP A 62 -19.49 -13.13 -13.90
CA ASP A 62 -20.91 -13.22 -13.55
C ASP A 62 -21.13 -14.43 -12.62
N MET A 63 -21.98 -14.24 -11.60
CA MET A 63 -22.48 -15.31 -10.72
C MET A 63 -23.95 -15.60 -10.95
#